data_AF-A0A7C6TJP5-F1
#
_entry.id   AF-A0A7C6TJP5-F1
#
_cell.length_a   1.000
_cell.length_b   1.000
_cell.length_c   1.000
_cell.angle_alpha   90.00
_cell.angle_beta   90.00
_cell.angle_gamma   90.00
#
_symmetry.space_group_name_H-M   'P 1'
#
loop_
_entity.id
_entity.type
_entity.pdbx_description
1 polymer ?
#
loop_
_entity_poly.entity_id
_entity_poly.type
_entity_poly.pdbx_seq_one_letter_code
_entity_poly.pdbx_strand_id
1 'polypeptide(L)' 'RGMHWGAEAHHPDLPRGHRVELGTVGSLEQVLFGPGRTAIGELNLAGALRRALATTGYLDLKEFQRVDVTVSPYQTGSVV' A
#
# COMPACT_ATOMS: atom_id res chain seq x y z
N ARG A 1 -8.34 6.89 -18.19
CA ARG A 1 -7.59 7.42 -17.02
C ARG A 1 -7.80 6.42 -15.88
N GLY A 2 -6.81 6.17 -15.03
CA GLY A 2 -6.91 5.10 -14.00
C GLY A 2 -6.17 3.80 -14.33
N MET A 3 -5.33 3.82 -15.37
CA MET A 3 -4.42 2.71 -15.66
C MET A 3 -3.04 3.02 -15.06
N HIS A 4 -2.43 2.02 -14.44
CA HIS A 4 -1.06 2.05 -13.95
C HIS A 4 -0.23 0.99 -14.66
N TRP A 5 1.06 1.28 -14.83
CA TRP A 5 2.04 0.38 -15.38
C TRP A 5 3.41 0.82 -14.86
N GLY A 6 4.32 -0.13 -14.64
CA GLY A 6 5.72 0.17 -14.41
C GLY A 6 6.42 0.56 -15.70
N ALA A 7 7.60 1.18 -15.59
CA ALA A 7 8.37 1.61 -16.75
C ALA A 7 8.77 0.44 -17.66
N GLU A 8 8.95 -0.75 -17.09
CA GLU A 8 9.29 -2.00 -17.75
C GLU A 8 8.18 -2.56 -18.66
N ALA A 9 6.94 -2.03 -18.57
CA ALA A 9 5.84 -2.43 -19.44
C ALA A 9 5.99 -1.95 -20.89
N HIS A 10 6.85 -0.95 -21.14
CA HIS A 10 7.02 -0.32 -22.46
C HIS A 10 8.20 -0.86 -23.27
N HIS A 11 8.98 -1.81 -22.74
CA HIS A 11 10.14 -2.32 -23.44
C HIS A 11 9.71 -3.07 -24.71
N PRO A 12 10.24 -2.74 -25.90
CA PRO A 12 9.76 -3.29 -27.17
C PRO A 12 9.98 -4.80 -27.30
N ASP A 13 11.15 -5.29 -26.86
CA ASP A 13 11.53 -6.70 -27.03
C ASP A 13 11.32 -7.56 -25.76
N LEU A 14 11.04 -6.92 -24.63
CA LEU A 14 10.99 -7.60 -23.33
C LEU A 14 10.01 -6.90 -22.37
N PRO A 15 8.72 -6.79 -22.74
CA PRO A 15 7.71 -6.23 -21.85
C PRO A 15 7.57 -7.13 -20.62
N ARG A 16 7.96 -6.61 -19.45
CA ARG A 16 7.92 -7.34 -18.16
C ARG A 16 6.92 -6.76 -17.17
N GLY A 17 6.16 -5.76 -17.59
CA GLY A 17 5.16 -5.10 -16.78
C GLY A 17 3.77 -5.33 -17.35
N HIS A 18 2.77 -5.38 -16.47
CA HIS A 18 1.38 -5.42 -16.85
C HIS A 18 0.73 -4.04 -16.67
N ARG A 19 -0.18 -3.72 -17.58
CA ARG A 19 -1.04 -2.56 -17.43
C ARG A 19 -2.25 -2.98 -16.58
N VAL A 20 -2.46 -2.30 -15.46
CA VAL A 20 -3.52 -2.62 -14.50
C VAL A 20 -4.48 -1.44 -14.39
N GLU A 21 -5.77 -1.73 -14.30
CA GLU A 21 -6.79 -0.73 -14.01
C GLU A 21 -6.94 -0.60 -12.49
N LEU A 22 -6.51 0.54 -11.94
CA LEU A 22 -6.58 0.83 -10.49
C LEU A 22 -7.83 1.63 -10.09
N GLY A 23 -8.47 2.29 -11.06
CA GLY A 23 -9.53 3.27 -10.77
C GLY A 23 -9.01 4.50 -10.01
N THR A 24 -9.92 5.20 -9.33
CA THR A 24 -9.62 6.37 -8.48
C THR A 24 -10.41 6.27 -7.19
N VAL A 25 -9.71 6.22 -6.05
CA VAL A 25 -10.33 6.11 -4.71
C VAL A 25 -10.52 7.45 -3.99
N GLY A 26 -9.86 8.51 -4.46
CA GLY A 26 -9.93 9.86 -3.88
C GLY A 26 -8.91 10.82 -4.49
N SER A 27 -8.87 12.05 -3.99
CA SER A 27 -7.77 12.99 -4.28
C SER A 27 -6.46 12.51 -3.66
N LEU A 28 -5.33 12.99 -4.16
CA LEU A 28 -4.02 12.67 -3.57
C LEU A 28 -3.94 13.08 -2.09
N GLU A 29 -4.54 14.22 -1.74
CA GLU A 29 -4.64 14.67 -0.35
C GLU A 29 -5.40 13.66 0.52
N GLN A 30 -6.52 13.11 0.01
CA GLN A 30 -7.27 12.07 0.73
C GLN A 30 -6.50 10.75 0.83
N VAL A 31 -5.78 10.37 -0.22
CA VAL A 31 -4.93 9.18 -0.22
C VAL A 31 -3.85 9.29 0.87
N LEU A 32 -3.18 10.44 0.96
CA LEU A 32 -2.09 10.63 1.91
C LEU A 32 -2.56 10.95 3.34
N PHE A 33 -3.55 11.83 3.50
CA PHE A 33 -3.90 12.45 4.78
C PHE A 33 -5.35 12.21 5.23
N GLY A 34 -6.17 11.60 4.37
CA GLY A 34 -7.55 11.26 4.68
C GLY A 34 -8.56 12.39 4.45
N PRO A 35 -9.80 12.23 4.97
CA PRO A 35 -10.25 11.14 5.82
C PRO A 35 -10.30 9.80 5.07
N GLY A 36 -9.96 8.70 5.77
CA GLY A 36 -10.20 7.35 5.28
C GLY A 36 -11.68 7.00 5.44
N ARG A 37 -12.35 6.57 4.37
CA ARG A 37 -13.79 6.26 4.36
C ARG A 37 -14.10 4.76 4.41
N THR A 38 -13.07 3.92 4.29
CA THR A 38 -13.18 2.46 4.26
C THR A 38 -12.12 1.84 5.15
N ALA A 39 -12.32 0.58 5.53
CA ALA A 39 -11.34 -0.20 6.29
C ALA A 39 -10.25 -0.85 5.39
N ILE A 40 -10.31 -0.68 4.07
CA ILE A 40 -9.43 -1.37 3.11
C ILE A 40 -8.00 -0.80 3.16
N GLY A 41 -7.82 0.45 3.61
CA GLY A 41 -6.49 1.05 3.78
C GLY A 41 -5.93 1.77 2.54
N GLU A 42 -6.77 2.04 1.54
CA GLU A 42 -6.37 2.77 0.32
C GLU A 42 -6.29 4.29 0.49
N LEU A 43 -6.81 4.80 1.60
CA LEU A 43 -6.86 6.23 1.94
C LEU A 43 -6.26 6.46 3.33
N ASN A 44 -5.80 7.70 3.57
CA ASN A 44 -5.20 8.12 4.83
C ASN A 44 -3.96 7.29 5.23
N LEU A 45 -3.03 7.11 4.30
CA LEU A 45 -1.80 6.35 4.53
C LEU A 45 -0.98 6.89 5.70
N ALA A 46 -0.90 8.21 5.87
CA ALA A 46 -0.19 8.83 7.00
C ALA A 46 -0.89 8.54 8.34
N GLY A 47 -2.22 8.61 8.39
CA GLY A 47 -2.98 8.27 9.59
C GLY A 47 -2.90 6.78 9.93
N ALA A 48 -2.92 5.90 8.93
CA ALA A 48 -2.73 4.46 9.11
C ALA A 48 -1.34 4.15 9.70
N LEU A 49 -0.28 4.78 9.17
CA LEU A 49 1.08 4.64 9.71
C LEU A 49 1.20 5.15 11.16
N ARG A 50 0.63 6.32 11.47
CA ARG A 50 0.61 6.84 12.86
C ARG A 50 -0.12 5.91 13.82
N ARG A 51 -1.22 5.30 13.38
CA ARG A 51 -1.96 4.30 14.17
C ARG A 51 -1.11 3.05 14.39
N ALA A 52 -0.43 2.55 13.37
CA ALA A 52 0.48 1.40 13.50
C ALA A 52 1.61 1.68 14.50
N LEU A 53 2.24 2.85 14.40
CA LEU A 53 3.26 3.33 15.36
C LEU A 53 2.72 3.35 16.80
N ALA A 54 1.56 3.97 17.00
CA ALA A 54 0.93 4.07 18.33
C ALA A 54 0.56 2.71 18.91
N THR A 55 0.02 1.79 18.11
CA THR A 55 -0.37 0.44 18.55
C THR A 55 0.85 -0.42 18.91
N THR A 56 1.98 -0.19 18.26
CA THR A 56 3.22 -0.96 18.49
C THR A 56 4.18 -0.29 19.47
N GLY A 57 3.86 0.93 19.94
CA GLY A 57 4.63 1.64 20.97
C GLY A 57 5.81 2.47 20.45
N TYR A 58 5.85 2.80 19.16
CA TYR A 58 6.93 3.58 18.55
C TYR A 58 6.53 5.03 18.28
N LEU A 59 7.48 5.95 18.43
CA LEU A 59 7.27 7.39 18.24
C LEU A 59 7.83 7.92 16.91
N ASP A 60 8.83 7.25 16.35
CA ASP A 60 9.47 7.64 15.09
C ASP A 60 9.70 6.43 14.17
N LEU A 61 9.95 6.74 12.89
CA LEU A 61 10.12 5.73 11.85
C LEU A 61 11.40 4.92 11.99
N LYS A 62 12.44 5.47 12.60
CA LYS A 62 13.72 4.76 12.70
C LYS A 62 13.63 3.67 13.75
N GLU A 63 13.02 3.95 14.88
CA GLU A 63 12.78 2.95 15.92
C GLU A 63 11.75 1.91 15.48
N PHE A 64 10.72 2.32 14.73
CA PHE A 64 9.71 1.40 14.20
C PHE A 64 10.28 0.32 13.26
N GLN A 65 11.42 0.56 12.61
CA GLN A 65 12.10 -0.47 11.81
C GLN A 65 12.53 -1.70 12.63
N ARG A 66 12.50 -1.63 13.96
CA ARG A 66 12.84 -2.73 14.89
C ARG A 66 11.62 -3.42 15.49
N VAL A 67 10.40 -3.12 15.03
CA VAL A 67 9.19 -3.78 15.51
C VAL A 67 9.27 -5.29 15.33
N ASP A 68 8.76 -6.04 16.30
CA ASP A 68 8.62 -7.49 16.19
C ASP A 68 7.66 -7.86 15.06
N VAL A 69 8.06 -8.81 14.23
CA VAL A 69 7.27 -9.31 13.10
C VAL A 69 6.99 -10.79 13.28
N THR A 70 5.73 -11.17 13.17
CA THR A 70 5.31 -12.57 13.11
C THR A 70 5.06 -12.98 11.67
N VAL A 71 5.61 -14.11 11.25
CA VAL A 71 5.27 -14.74 9.96
C VAL A 71 4.00 -15.55 10.15
N SER A 72 2.92 -15.19 9.45
CA SER A 72 1.67 -15.95 9.50
C SER A 72 1.83 -17.27 8.71
N PRO A 73 1.66 -18.45 9.31
CA PRO A 73 1.91 -19.73 8.65
C PRO A 73 0.81 -20.20 7.66
N TYR A 74 -0.15 -19.35 7.29
CA TYR A 74 -1.25 -19.78 6.40
C TYR A 74 -1.59 -18.76 5.31
N GLN A 75 -1.01 -18.95 4.12
CA GLN A 75 -1.66 -18.72 2.84
C GLN A 75 -1.27 -19.83 1.86
N THR A 76 -1.84 -21.02 2.04
CA THR A 76 -1.91 -21.98 0.93
C THR A 76 -3.07 -21.56 0.05
N GLY A 77 -2.78 -20.89 -1.06
CA GLY A 77 -3.67 -20.69 -2.21
C GLY A 77 -4.90 -19.80 -1.99
N SER A 78 -4.82 -18.56 -2.47
CA SER A 78 -6.01 -17.88 -3.00
C SER A 78 -5.60 -17.20 -4.30
N VAL A 79 -5.72 -17.95 -5.39
CA VAL A 79 -5.74 -17.40 -6.73
C VAL A 79 -7.16 -16.85 -6.91
N VAL A 80 -7.28 -15.53 -6.98
CA VAL A 80 -8.44 -14.83 -7.56
C VAL A 80 -7.92 -13.91 -8.65
#